data_AF-A0A966K3V5-F1
#
_entry.id   AF-A0A966K3V5-F1
#
_cell.length_a   1.000
_cell.length_b   1.000
_cell.length_c   1.000
_cell.angle_alpha   90.00
_cell.angle_beta   90.00
_cell.angle_gamma   90.00
#
_symmetry.space_group_name_H-M   'P 1'
#
loop_
_entity.id
_entity.type
_entity.pdbx_description
1 polymer ?
#
loop_
_entity_poly.entity_id
_entity_poly.type
_entity_poly.pdbx_seq_one_letter_code
_entity_poly.pdbx_strand_id
1 'polypeptide(L)'
;GLDQSPTILKRSYGMSWGLGGWLLTPMIGRIGMEKFGQMRMRVAKEIKTTFASSYAKEISFQEMLQPEIIKSYAKQATGEKYLVNPHKE
;
A
#
# COMPACT_ATOMS: atom_id res chain seq x y z
N GLY A 1 1.96 6.40 7.39
CA GLY A 1 0.50 6.58 7.42
C GLY A 1 0.12 7.54 6.31
N LEU A 2 -1.15 7.90 6.20
CA LEU A 2 -1.54 9.02 5.32
C LEU A 2 -1.04 10.36 5.85
N ASP A 3 -0.97 10.49 7.19
CA ASP A 3 -0.25 11.57 7.85
C ASP A 3 1.23 11.21 8.02
N GLN A 4 2.09 12.18 7.67
CA GLN A 4 3.55 12.11 7.77
C GLN A 4 4.09 12.92 8.96
N SER A 5 3.21 13.51 9.78
CA SER A 5 3.59 14.19 11.01
C SER A 5 4.28 13.23 12.00
N PRO A 6 5.09 13.76 12.94
CA PRO A 6 5.74 12.94 13.94
C PRO A 6 4.73 12.12 14.77
N THR A 7 5.06 10.86 15.05
CA THR A 7 4.27 10.06 15.98
C THR A 7 4.45 10.58 17.40
N ILE A 8 3.38 11.10 18.01
CA ILE A 8 3.40 11.63 19.38
C ILE A 8 2.87 10.58 20.35
N LEU A 9 3.71 10.18 21.31
CA LEU A 9 3.34 9.23 22.37
C LEU A 9 3.06 9.97 23.68
N LYS A 10 1.87 9.75 24.26
CA LYS A 10 1.49 10.28 25.58
C LYS A 10 1.73 9.23 26.67
N ARG A 11 1.99 9.63 27.91
CA ARG A 11 2.41 8.70 28.99
C ARG A 11 1.28 7.86 29.63
N SER A 12 0.16 7.63 28.92
CA SER A 12 -1.06 7.01 29.46
C SER A 12 -1.33 5.58 28.97
N TYR A 13 -0.32 4.84 28.52
CA TYR A 13 -0.50 3.51 27.91
C TYR A 13 -0.11 2.32 28.83
N GLY A 14 0.22 2.59 30.09
CA GLY A 14 0.67 1.55 31.03
C GLY A 14 2.04 0.96 30.67
N MET A 15 2.31 -0.26 31.13
CA MET A 15 3.66 -0.87 31.08
C MET A 15 3.87 -1.90 29.97
N SER A 16 2.80 -2.43 29.35
CA SER A 16 2.89 -3.49 28.34
C SER A 16 2.45 -2.98 26.96
N TRP A 17 3.37 -2.34 26.25
CA TRP A 17 3.14 -1.81 24.90
C TRP A 17 4.44 -1.80 24.09
N GLY A 18 4.31 -1.72 22.76
CA GLY A 18 5.44 -1.61 21.85
C GLY A 18 5.05 -0.82 20.59
N LEU A 19 6.01 -0.08 20.04
CA LEU A 19 5.91 0.62 18.77
C LEU A 19 7.08 0.17 17.90
N GLY A 20 6.79 -0.20 16.65
CA GLY A 20 7.82 -0.65 15.72
C GLY A 20 7.36 -0.56 14.27
N GLY A 21 8.33 -0.44 13.38
CA GLY A 21 8.09 -0.57 11.95
C GLY A 21 7.74 -2.00 11.58
N TRP A 22 6.91 -2.17 10.56
CA TRP A 22 6.63 -3.47 9.96
C TRP A 22 6.89 -3.37 8.47
N LEU A 23 7.60 -4.36 7.93
CA LEU A 23 7.93 -4.46 6.52
C LEU A 23 7.57 -5.84 6.00
N LEU A 24 7.02 -5.89 4.77
CA LEU A 24 6.55 -7.12 4.16
C LEU A 24 7.70 -8.11 3.89
N THR A 25 8.81 -7.67 3.28
CA THR A 25 9.91 -8.57 2.89
C THR A 25 10.57 -9.26 4.10
N PRO A 26 10.92 -8.56 5.20
CA PRO A 26 11.40 -9.23 6.42
C PRO A 26 10.36 -10.16 7.03
N MET A 27 9.07 -9.78 7.00
CA MET A 27 7.99 -10.64 7.49
C MET A 27 7.89 -11.93 6.67
N ILE A 28 7.99 -11.87 5.34
CA ILE A 28 8.01 -13.05 4.46
C ILE A 28 9.16 -13.97 4.82
N GLY A 29 10.37 -13.42 5.03
CA GLY A 29 11.53 -14.19 5.49
C GLY A 29 11.26 -14.90 6.82
N ARG A 30 10.56 -14.26 7.75
CA ARG A 30 10.18 -14.83 9.05
C ARG A 30 9.14 -15.95 8.96
N ILE A 31 8.14 -15.83 8.09
CA ILE A 31 7.05 -16.83 7.98
C ILE A 31 7.39 -17.99 7.04
N GLY A 32 8.39 -17.83 6.18
CA GLY A 32 8.81 -18.83 5.20
C GLY A 32 7.95 -18.88 3.93
N MET A 33 8.51 -19.52 2.89
CA MET A 33 7.91 -19.56 1.54
C MET A 33 6.63 -20.38 1.47
N GLU A 34 6.46 -21.40 2.33
CA GLU A 34 5.24 -22.20 2.37
C GLU A 34 4.02 -21.35 2.76
N LYS A 35 4.10 -20.64 3.89
CA LYS A 35 3.04 -19.73 4.36
C LYS A 35 2.82 -18.59 3.38
N PHE A 36 3.91 -18.04 2.81
CA PHE A 36 3.78 -17.02 1.78
C PHE A 36 3.07 -17.53 0.52
N GLY A 37 3.34 -18.77 0.10
CA GLY A 37 2.63 -19.45 -0.98
C GLY A 37 1.14 -19.59 -0.70
N GLN A 38 0.77 -20.02 0.50
CA GLN A 38 -0.64 -20.09 0.95
C GLN A 38 -1.33 -18.71 0.90
N MET A 39 -0.65 -17.65 1.35
CA MET A 39 -1.16 -16.28 1.24
C MET A 39 -1.40 -15.87 -0.22
N ARG A 40 -0.44 -16.15 -1.11
CA ARG A 40 -0.59 -15.86 -2.55
C ARG A 40 -1.75 -16.63 -3.18
N MET A 41 -1.94 -17.90 -2.82
CA MET A 41 -3.07 -18.70 -3.31
C MET A 41 -4.42 -18.09 -2.90
N ARG A 42 -4.54 -17.64 -1.64
CA ARG A 42 -5.75 -16.95 -1.18
C ARG A 42 -5.97 -15.64 -1.94
N VAL A 43 -4.92 -14.84 -2.13
CA VAL A 43 -5.00 -13.59 -2.91
C VAL A 43 -5.48 -13.87 -4.33
N ALA A 44 -4.95 -14.89 -5.00
CA ALA A 44 -5.39 -15.27 -6.34
C ALA A 44 -6.86 -15.69 -6.38
N LYS A 45 -7.31 -16.48 -5.39
CA LYS A 45 -8.70 -16.95 -5.28
C LYS A 45 -9.70 -15.81 -5.05
N GLU A 46 -9.30 -14.78 -4.31
CA GLU A 46 -10.18 -13.68 -3.87
C GLU A 46 -9.79 -12.33 -4.51
N ILE A 47 -9.07 -12.33 -5.64
CA ILE A 47 -8.49 -11.10 -6.24
C ILE A 47 -9.55 -10.09 -6.68
N LYS A 48 -10.75 -10.58 -7.04
CA LYS A 48 -11.89 -9.76 -7.45
C LYS A 48 -12.91 -9.52 -6.33
N THR A 49 -12.65 -10.02 -5.11
CA THR A 49 -13.55 -9.87 -3.95
C THR A 49 -12.82 -9.21 -2.79
N THR A 50 -12.30 -9.97 -1.83
CA THR A 50 -11.61 -9.47 -0.64
C THR A 50 -10.43 -8.57 -0.99
N PHE A 51 -9.71 -8.86 -2.08
CA PHE A 51 -8.54 -8.10 -2.51
C PHE A 51 -8.81 -7.18 -3.70
N ALA A 52 -10.08 -6.92 -4.03
CA ALA A 52 -10.45 -6.01 -5.10
C ALA A 52 -9.88 -4.60 -4.83
N SER A 53 -9.22 -4.02 -5.84
CA SER A 53 -8.74 -2.64 -5.80
C SER A 53 -9.53 -1.77 -6.77
N SER A 54 -9.95 -0.61 -6.31
CA SER A 54 -10.48 0.46 -7.15
C SER A 54 -9.39 1.47 -7.48
N TYR A 55 -9.42 2.00 -8.70
CA TYR A 55 -8.51 3.03 -9.17
C TYR A 55 -9.33 4.25 -9.61
N ALA A 56 -8.91 5.44 -9.19
CA ALA A 56 -9.57 6.69 -9.59
C ALA A 56 -9.28 7.02 -11.05
N LYS A 57 -8.06 6.74 -11.52
CA LYS A 57 -7.61 7.03 -12.88
C LYS A 57 -6.62 5.98 -13.36
N GLU A 58 -6.68 5.71 -14.65
CA GLU A 58 -5.67 4.95 -15.38
C GLU A 58 -4.87 5.90 -16.27
N ILE A 59 -3.56 5.94 -16.08
CA ILE A 59 -2.64 6.88 -16.73
C ILE A 59 -1.55 6.16 -17.53
N SER A 60 -1.11 6.76 -18.62
CA SER A 60 0.06 6.30 -19.39
C SER A 60 1.36 6.61 -18.65
N PHE A 61 2.47 6.04 -19.13
CA PHE A 61 3.80 6.38 -18.60
C PHE A 61 4.15 7.85 -18.83
N GLN A 62 3.72 8.44 -19.95
CA GLN A 62 3.94 9.86 -20.23
C GLN A 62 3.11 10.75 -19.31
N GLU A 63 1.84 10.40 -19.09
CA GLU A 63 0.94 11.09 -18.16
C GLU A 63 1.49 11.06 -16.73
N MET A 64 2.12 9.95 -16.30
CA MET A 64 2.75 9.83 -14.98
C MET A 64 3.83 10.90 -14.73
N LEU A 65 4.50 11.39 -15.77
CA LEU A 65 5.55 12.40 -15.66
C LEU A 65 5.02 13.83 -15.62
N GLN A 66 3.71 14.04 -15.82
CA GLN A 66 3.12 15.37 -15.82
C GLN A 66 3.04 15.92 -14.37
N PRO A 67 3.57 17.12 -14.08
CA PRO A 67 3.60 17.68 -12.73
C PRO A 67 2.24 17.72 -12.02
N GLU A 68 1.17 18.00 -12.74
CA GLU A 68 -0.18 18.04 -12.17
C GLU A 68 -0.70 16.65 -11.76
N ILE A 69 -0.34 15.61 -12.51
CA ILE A 69 -0.69 14.22 -12.17
C ILE A 69 0.14 13.76 -10.97
N ILE A 70 1.43 14.09 -10.93
CA ILE A 70 2.33 13.83 -9.79
C ILE A 70 1.76 14.43 -8.50
N LYS A 71 1.39 15.72 -8.53
CA LYS A 71 0.80 16.40 -7.37
C LYS A 71 -0.49 15.73 -6.89
N SER A 72 -1.25 15.09 -7.78
CA SER A 72 -2.48 14.40 -7.41
C SER A 72 -2.20 13.09 -6.68
N TYR A 73 -1.45 12.16 -7.28
CA TYR A 73 -1.23 10.85 -6.67
C TYR A 73 -0.27 10.92 -5.46
N ALA A 74 0.60 11.93 -5.38
CA ALA A 74 1.51 12.12 -4.25
C ALA A 74 0.79 12.46 -2.93
N LYS A 75 -0.45 12.95 -2.98
CA LYS A 75 -1.26 13.21 -1.78
C LYS A 75 -1.62 11.94 -1.02
N GLN A 76 -1.63 10.78 -1.68
CA GLN A 76 -2.00 9.50 -1.09
C GLN A 76 -3.40 9.54 -0.44
N ALA A 77 -4.34 10.33 -0.99
CA ALA A 77 -5.68 10.47 -0.44
C ALA A 77 -6.52 9.19 -0.61
N THR A 78 -7.52 9.04 0.25
CA THR A 78 -8.44 7.89 0.20
C THR A 78 -9.21 7.90 -1.12
N GLY A 79 -9.23 6.76 -1.82
CA GLY A 79 -9.91 6.61 -3.11
C GLY A 79 -9.12 7.12 -4.31
N GLU A 80 -8.02 7.85 -4.12
CA GLU A 80 -7.24 8.46 -5.21
C GLU A 80 -6.06 7.59 -5.66
N LYS A 81 -6.25 6.27 -5.75
CA LYS A 81 -5.22 5.37 -6.27
C LYS A 81 -5.18 5.44 -7.79
N TYR A 82 -3.99 5.59 -8.36
CA TYR A 82 -3.77 5.60 -9.81
C TYR A 82 -3.29 4.24 -10.28
N LEU A 83 -3.77 3.81 -11.45
CA LEU A 83 -3.24 2.66 -12.19
C LEU A 83 -2.36 3.20 -13.32
N VAL A 84 -1.12 2.75 -13.38
CA VAL A 84 -0.24 3.07 -14.52
C VAL A 84 -0.37 1.94 -15.53
N ASN A 85 -0.77 2.29 -16.76
CA ASN A 85 -0.75 1.41 -17.92
C ASN A 85 0.35 1.90 -18.88
N PRO A 86 1.55 1.29 -18.85
CA PRO A 86 2.70 1.81 -19.58
C PRO A 86 2.53 1.87 -21.10
N HIS A 87 1.63 1.05 -21.66
CA HIS A 87 1.40 0.92 -23.10
C HIS A 87 0.13 1.63 -23.58
N LYS A 88 -0.54 2.37 -22.69
CA LYS A 88 -1.66 3.23 -23.07
C LYS A 88 -1.12 4.33 -24.00
N GLU A 89 -1.69 4.40 -25.20
CA GLU A 89 -1.42 5.46 -26.18
C GLU A 89 -1.81 6.84 -25.65
#